data_AF-A0A968ZWE7-F1
#
_entry.id   AF-A0A968ZWE7-F1
#
_cell.length_a   1.000
_cell.length_b   1.000
_cell.length_c   1.000
_cell.angle_alpha   90.00
_cell.angle_beta   90.00
_cell.angle_gamma   90.00
#
_symmetry.space_group_name_H-M   'P 1'
#
loop_
_entity.id
_entity.type
_entity.pdbx_description
1 polymer ?
#
loop_
_entity_poly.entity_id
_entity_poly.type
_entity_poly.pdbx_seq_one_letter_code
_entity_poly.pdbx_strand_id
1 'polypeptide(L)'
;MYLSLDTSLFWDQYCLLRLAVVHRGRAFPVVWRVLKHRSASVAFSEYREMLHQAINRLPQGVKVVVLTDRGFIDTDAMTAITSDLGWHYRI
;
A
#
# COMPACT_ATOMS: atom_id res chain seq x y z
N MET A 1 11.28 8.80 -2.51
CA MET A 1 11.22 7.36 -2.17
C MET A 1 10.00 6.78 -2.85
N TYR A 2 10.13 5.59 -3.46
CA TYR A 2 9.01 4.89 -4.06
C TYR A 2 8.56 3.76 -3.15
N LEU A 3 7.27 3.66 -2.91
CA LEU A 3 6.63 2.53 -2.25
C LEU A 3 5.81 1.77 -3.28
N SER A 4 5.75 0.44 -3.22
CA SER A 4 4.75 -0.35 -3.94
C SER A 4 3.65 -0.76 -2.96
N LEU A 5 2.40 -0.49 -3.32
CA LEU A 5 1.22 -1.06 -2.69
C LEU A 5 0.70 -2.17 -3.60
N ASP A 6 0.64 -3.40 -3.10
CA ASP A 6 0.19 -4.54 -3.90
C ASP A 6 -0.51 -5.60 -3.05
N THR A 7 -1.33 -6.39 -3.73
CA THR A 7 -2.00 -7.57 -3.18
C THR A 7 -1.48 -8.85 -3.82
N SER A 8 -1.53 -9.95 -3.08
CA SER A 8 -1.24 -11.30 -3.57
C SER A 8 -2.22 -12.29 -2.96
N LEU A 9 -2.92 -13.02 -3.82
CA LEU A 9 -3.88 -14.04 -3.40
C LEU A 9 -3.18 -15.38 -3.21
N PHE A 10 -3.41 -16.01 -2.06
CA PHE A 10 -2.86 -17.30 -1.69
C PHE A 10 -3.99 -18.31 -1.47
N TRP A 11 -3.90 -19.44 -2.17
CA TRP A 11 -4.83 -20.58 -2.09
C TRP A 11 -6.30 -20.19 -2.27
N ASP A 12 -6.59 -19.08 -2.97
CA ASP A 12 -7.94 -18.51 -3.12
C ASP A 12 -8.68 -18.25 -1.81
N GLN A 13 -7.94 -18.09 -0.71
CA GLN A 13 -8.50 -17.94 0.64
C GLN A 13 -7.92 -16.76 1.41
N TYR A 14 -6.66 -16.41 1.14
CA TYR A 14 -5.97 -15.36 1.86
C TYR A 14 -5.42 -14.33 0.91
N CYS A 15 -5.67 -13.06 1.19
CA CYS A 15 -5.09 -11.94 0.46
C CYS A 15 -4.02 -11.30 1.34
N LEU A 16 -2.77 -11.32 0.88
CA LEU A 16 -1.69 -10.54 1.46
C LEU A 16 -1.73 -9.14 0.85
N LEU A 17 -1.76 -8.12 1.69
CA LEU A 17 -1.56 -6.73 1.31
C LEU A 17 -0.21 -6.29 1.84
N ARG A 18 0.62 -5.67 1.01
CA ARG A 18 1.91 -5.14 1.44
C ARG A 18 2.15 -3.73 0.93
N LEU A 19 2.86 -2.97 1.74
CA LEU A 19 3.51 -1.73 1.35
C LEU A 19 5.03 -1.95 1.48
N ALA A 20 5.77 -1.76 0.40
CA ALA A 20 7.20 -2.03 0.37
C ALA A 20 7.99 -0.87 -0.25
N VAL A 21 9.19 -0.56 0.27
CA VAL A 21 10.11 0.35 -0.39
C VAL A 21 10.69 -0.32 -1.63
N VAL A 22 10.57 0.35 -2.77
CA VAL A 22 11.21 -0.09 -4.02
C VAL A 22 12.57 0.57 -4.14
N HIS A 23 13.63 -0.24 -4.12
CA HIS A 23 15.00 0.23 -4.23
C HIS A 23 15.85 -0.75 -5.05
N ARG A 24 16.48 -0.26 -6.14
CA ARG A 24 17.39 -1.03 -7.01
C ARG A 24 16.83 -2.38 -7.47
N GLY A 25 15.57 -2.38 -7.92
CA GLY A 25 14.90 -3.58 -8.42
C GLY A 25 14.43 -4.56 -7.33
N ARG A 26 14.48 -4.17 -6.05
CA ARG A 26 14.02 -4.98 -4.92
C ARG A 26 12.91 -4.27 -4.16
N ALA A 27 11.99 -5.04 -3.61
CA ALA A 27 10.92 -4.56 -2.73
C ALA A 27 11.23 -4.98 -1.29
N PHE A 28 11.38 -4.01 -0.39
CA PHE A 28 11.63 -4.24 1.03
C PHE A 28 10.34 -3.95 1.82
N PRO A 29 9.69 -4.97 2.42
CA PRO A 29 8.43 -4.78 3.14
C PRO A 29 8.57 -3.78 4.29
N VAL A 30 7.65 -2.82 4.36
CA VAL A 30 7.55 -1.83 5.46
C VAL A 30 6.45 -2.25 6.43
N VAL A 31 5.29 -2.62 5.88
CA VAL A 31 4.12 -3.08 6.62
C VAL A 31 3.31 -4.00 5.71
N TRP A 32 2.64 -4.98 6.31
CA TRP A 32 1.75 -5.88 5.60
C TRP A 32 0.59 -6.33 6.48
N ARG A 33 -0.46 -6.86 5.85
CA ARG A 33 -1.60 -7.48 6.50
C ARG A 33 -2.03 -8.71 5.69
N VAL A 34 -2.44 -9.76 6.38
CA VAL A 34 -3.07 -10.93 5.75
C VAL A 34 -4.55 -10.91 6.10
N LEU A 35 -5.40 -10.94 5.08
CA LEU A 35 -6.85 -11.02 5.23
C LEU A 35 -7.34 -12.39 4.78
N LYS A 36 -8.30 -12.97 5.50
CA LYS A 36 -9.07 -14.10 4.99
C LYS A 36 -10.06 -13.57 3.95
N HIS A 37 -9.61 -13.47 2.71
CA HIS A 37 -10.30 -12.80 1.61
C HIS A 37 -10.00 -13.53 0.30
N ARG A 38 -11.05 -13.78 -0.50
CA ARG A 38 -10.96 -14.61 -1.73
C ARG A 38 -10.65 -13.80 -3.00
N SER A 39 -10.32 -12.52 -2.86
CA SER A 39 -10.03 -11.63 -3.98
C SER A 39 -8.80 -10.78 -3.69
N ALA A 40 -8.06 -10.46 -4.75
CA ALA A 40 -6.95 -9.52 -4.73
C ALA A 40 -7.42 -8.05 -4.64
N SER A 41 -8.67 -7.77 -5.01
CA SER A 41 -9.29 -6.46 -4.81
C SER A 41 -9.80 -6.36 -3.38
N VAL A 42 -9.26 -5.42 -2.61
CA VAL A 42 -9.57 -5.23 -1.20
C VAL A 42 -10.02 -3.78 -1.01
N ALA A 43 -11.09 -3.57 -0.25
CA ALA A 43 -11.60 -2.23 0.04
C ALA A 43 -10.61 -1.42 0.89
N PHE A 44 -10.52 -0.11 0.65
CA PHE A 44 -9.63 0.78 1.41
C PHE A 44 -9.78 0.67 2.94
N SER A 45 -11.00 0.49 3.44
CA SER A 45 -11.27 0.33 4.88
C SER A 45 -10.45 -0.79 5.54
N GLU A 46 -10.15 -1.86 4.80
CA GLU A 46 -9.40 -3.02 5.29
C GLU A 46 -7.90 -2.75 5.45
N TYR A 47 -7.36 -1.71 4.81
CA TYR A 47 -5.92 -1.40 4.87
C TYR A 47 -5.58 0.06 5.16
N ARG A 48 -6.58 0.91 5.43
CA ARG A 48 -6.37 2.30 5.87
C ARG A 48 -5.42 2.38 7.07
N GLU A 49 -5.68 1.58 8.10
CA GLU A 49 -4.83 1.52 9.29
C GLU A 49 -3.40 1.06 8.95
N MET A 50 -3.24 0.12 8.01
CA MET A 50 -1.92 -0.34 7.55
C MET A 50 -1.09 0.83 7.00
N LEU A 51 -1.72 1.71 6.21
CA LEU A 51 -1.05 2.89 5.64
C LEU A 51 -0.67 3.92 6.72
N HIS A 52 -1.52 4.17 7.71
CA HIS A 52 -1.17 5.07 8.82
C HIS A 52 0.02 4.54 9.64
N GLN A 53 0.09 3.24 9.88
CA GLN A 53 1.24 2.68 10.61
C GLN A 53 2.55 2.78 9.81
N ALA A 54 2.50 2.89 8.49
CA ALA A 54 3.69 3.07 7.67
C ALA A 54 4.37 4.44 7.88
N ILE A 55 3.61 5.49 8.23
CA ILE A 55 4.15 6.84 8.49
C ILE A 55 5.29 6.78 9.51
N ASN A 56 5.07 6.06 10.62
CA ASN A 56 6.02 5.97 11.72
C ASN A 56 7.23 5.07 11.42
N ARG A 57 7.25 4.39 10.27
CA ARG A 57 8.32 3.47 9.85
C ARG A 57 9.19 4.02 8.73
N LEU A 58 8.80 5.17 8.16
CA LEU A 58 9.51 5.80 7.06
C LEU A 58 10.30 7.02 7.55
N PRO A 59 11.42 7.36 6.87
CA PRO A 59 12.18 8.55 7.20
C PRO A 59 11.34 9.81 6.97
N GLN A 60 11.44 10.77 7.90
CA GLN A 60 10.78 12.07 7.79
C GLN A 60 11.45 12.96 6.75
N GLY A 61 10.71 13.92 6.20
CA GLY A 61 11.23 14.93 5.25
C GLY A 61 11.54 14.39 3.85
N VAL A 62 11.20 13.13 3.55
CA VAL A 62 11.42 12.52 2.23
C VAL A 62 10.12 12.51 1.44
N LYS A 63 10.17 12.98 0.18
CA LYS A 63 9.04 12.85 -0.74
C LYS A 63 8.73 11.36 -0.99
N VAL A 64 7.52 10.92 -0.65
CA VAL A 64 7.03 9.56 -0.88
C VAL A 64 6.12 9.52 -2.10
N VAL A 65 6.29 8.51 -2.96
CA VAL A 65 5.42 8.23 -4.11
C VAL A 65 4.97 6.77 -4.03
N VAL A 66 3.67 6.54 -3.87
CA VAL A 66 3.05 5.21 -3.87
C VAL A 66 2.80 4.77 -5.30
N LEU A 67 3.42 3.67 -5.70
CA LEU A 67 3.20 2.98 -6.96
C LEU A 67 2.11 1.94 -6.72
N THR A 68 1.10 1.95 -7.57
CA THR A 68 -0.01 1.01 -7.51
C THR A 68 -0.45 0.67 -8.93
N ASP A 69 -1.14 -0.45 -9.12
CA ASP A 69 -1.71 -0.79 -10.43
C ASP A 69 -3.17 -0.28 -10.56
N ARG A 70 -3.74 -0.44 -11.75
CA ARG A 70 -5.12 -0.03 -12.04
C ARG A 70 -6.18 -0.80 -11.24
N GLY A 71 -5.83 -1.96 -10.66
CA GLY A 71 -6.71 -2.73 -9.78
C GLY A 71 -6.91 -2.08 -8.41
N PHE A 72 -6.15 -1.04 -8.10
CA PHE A 72 -6.17 -0.28 -6.84
C PHE A 72 -6.68 1.15 -7.00
N ILE A 73 -7.44 1.44 -8.05
CA ILE A 73 -8.12 2.74 -8.23
C ILE A 73 -9.27 2.81 -7.23
N ASP A 74 -8.94 3.16 -5.99
CA ASP A 74 -9.87 3.49 -4.91
C ASP A 74 -9.66 4.97 -4.59
N THR A 75 -10.66 5.80 -4.89
CA THR A 75 -10.57 7.26 -4.75
C THR A 75 -10.39 7.70 -3.30
N ASP A 76 -10.90 6.91 -2.34
CA ASP A 76 -10.76 7.21 -0.92
C ASP A 76 -9.33 6.91 -0.47
N ALA A 77 -8.75 5.81 -0.96
CA ALA A 77 -7.34 5.51 -0.72
C ALA A 77 -6.43 6.60 -1.31
N MET A 78 -6.70 7.04 -2.54
CA MET A 78 -5.94 8.10 -3.20
C MET A 78 -6.02 9.42 -2.42
N THR A 79 -7.22 9.77 -1.95
CA THR A 79 -7.46 10.97 -1.14
C THR A 79 -6.71 10.89 0.19
N ALA A 80 -6.75 9.76 0.88
CA ALA A 80 -6.01 9.57 2.12
C ALA A 80 -4.48 9.64 1.90
N ILE A 81 -3.97 9.02 0.83
CA ILE A 81 -2.55 9.07 0.47
C ILE A 81 -2.09 10.53 0.28
N THR A 82 -2.88 11.36 -0.42
CA THR A 82 -2.49 12.76 -0.66
C THR A 82 -2.74 13.68 0.52
N SER A 83 -3.92 13.58 1.13
CA SER A 83 -4.40 14.57 2.10
C SER A 83 -3.99 14.24 3.53
N ASP A 84 -4.08 12.96 3.93
CA ASP A 84 -3.79 12.54 5.30
C ASP A 84 -2.30 12.25 5.49
N LEU A 85 -1.66 11.63 4.48
CA LEU A 85 -0.25 11.21 4.56
C LEU A 85 0.72 12.23 3.92
N GLY A 86 0.23 13.16 3.10
CA GLY A 86 1.06 14.09 2.34
C GLY A 86 1.93 13.40 1.28
N TRP A 87 1.54 12.20 0.83
CA TRP A 87 2.27 11.41 -0.15
C TRP A 87 1.71 11.63 -1.56
N HIS A 88 2.47 11.25 -2.57
CA HIS A 88 2.01 11.23 -3.96
C HIS A 88 1.71 9.80 -4.39
N TYR A 89 1.05 9.63 -5.53
CA TYR A 89 0.86 8.32 -6.15
C TYR A 89 1.19 8.34 -7.64
N ARG A 90 1.38 7.15 -8.21
CA ARG A 90 1.45 6.89 -9.65
C ARG A 90 0.76 5.55 -9.94
N ILE A 91 -0.18 5.56 -10.88
CA ILE A 91 -0.95 4.41 -11.38
C ILE A 91 -0.40 3.99 -12.74
#